data_AF-A0A7W0WP72-F1
#
_entry.id   AF-A0A7W0WP72-F1
#
_cell.length_a   1.000
_cell.length_b   1.000
_cell.length_c   1.000
_cell.angle_alpha   90.00
_cell.angle_beta   90.00
_cell.angle_gamma   90.00
#
_symmetry.space_group_name_H-M   'P 1'
#
loop_
_entity.id
_entity.type
_entity.pdbx_description
1 polymer ?
#
loop_
_entity_poly.entity_id
_entity_poly.type
_entity_poly.pdbx_seq_one_letter_code
_entity_poly.pdbx_strand_id
1 'polypeptide(L)'
;MSAASTPPVEHLGGWRYPRTLPSLPESHHTVPIPRGASFWRKALAFAGPGYMVAVGYMDPGNWATDLAGGSRFGYTLLSVVLISNLMAILLQALALKLGIATGRDLAQACRDHYSRPVSFVLWVLCEIAIAACDLAEVIGSAIALNLLFGIPLLWG
;
A
#
# COMPACT_ATOMS: atom_id res chain seq x y z
N MET A 1 16.51 48.19 3.22
CA MET A 1 16.96 46.83 2.85
C MET A 1 17.39 46.12 4.12
N SER A 2 16.51 45.32 4.73
CA SER A 2 16.85 44.48 5.88
C SER A 2 16.73 43.04 5.43
N ALA A 3 17.87 42.37 5.28
CA ALA A 3 17.93 40.95 4.97
C ALA A 3 17.37 40.18 6.17
N ALA A 4 16.15 39.66 6.02
CA ALA A 4 15.59 38.69 6.95
C ALA A 4 16.38 37.38 6.77
N SER A 5 17.35 37.15 7.65
CA SER A 5 18.02 35.87 7.79
C SER A 5 16.98 34.82 8.18
N THR A 6 16.64 33.94 7.24
CA THR A 6 15.87 32.73 7.49
C THR A 6 16.57 31.94 8.61
N PRO A 7 15.88 31.58 9.71
CA PRO A 7 16.51 30.80 10.77
C PRO A 7 16.96 29.44 10.22
N PRO A 8 18.07 28.88 10.71
CA PRO A 8 18.54 27.57 10.29
C PRO A 8 17.50 26.52 10.67
N VAL A 9 17.09 25.72 9.69
CA VAL A 9 16.19 24.58 9.90
C VAL A 9 16.93 23.60 10.82
N GLU A 10 16.48 23.51 12.07
CA GLU A 10 17.04 22.61 13.06
C GLU A 10 16.82 21.16 12.60
N HIS A 11 17.89 20.47 12.20
CA HIS A 11 17.87 19.06 11.83
C HIS A 11 17.68 18.17 13.07
N LEU A 12 16.51 18.23 13.68
CA LEU A 12 16.11 17.32 14.77
C LEU A 12 15.59 16.00 14.18
N GLY A 13 16.52 15.16 13.72
CA GLY A 13 16.24 13.79 13.29
C GLY A 13 17.23 13.32 12.23
N GLY A 14 17.61 12.04 12.25
CA GLY A 14 18.55 11.42 11.29
C GLY A 14 18.07 11.34 9.83
N TRP A 15 17.24 12.29 9.40
CA TRP A 15 16.58 12.36 8.10
C TRP A 15 17.13 13.53 7.28
N ARG A 16 17.34 13.31 5.98
CA ARG A 16 17.90 14.33 5.08
C ARG A 16 16.98 15.52 4.84
N TYR A 17 15.66 15.30 4.82
CA TYR A 17 14.68 16.36 4.61
C TYR A 17 13.79 16.54 5.84
N PRO A 18 13.49 17.80 6.22
CA PRO A 18 12.52 18.08 7.28
C PRO A 18 11.14 17.58 6.84
N ARG A 19 10.36 17.06 7.79
CA ARG A 19 8.99 16.64 7.50
C ARG A 19 8.12 17.87 7.30
N THR A 20 7.83 18.22 6.06
CA THR A 20 7.01 19.39 5.71
C THR A 20 5.51 19.13 5.89
N LEU A 21 5.04 17.91 5.60
CA LEU A 21 3.66 17.47 5.76
C LEU A 21 3.60 16.01 6.25
N PRO A 22 2.64 15.64 7.12
CA PRO A 22 2.39 14.24 7.42
C PRO A 22 1.86 13.50 6.19
N SER A 23 2.15 12.21 6.09
CA SER A 23 1.53 11.33 5.09
C SER A 23 0.01 11.28 5.30
N LEU A 24 -0.75 11.40 4.22
CA LEU A 24 -2.23 11.41 4.23
C LEU A 24 -2.82 12.42 5.24
N PRO A 25 -2.54 13.73 5.11
CA PRO A 25 -2.90 14.74 6.11
C PRO A 25 -4.40 14.78 6.44
N GLU A 26 -5.26 14.39 5.51
CA GLU A 26 -6.71 14.28 5.67
C GLU A 26 -7.17 13.14 6.60
N SER A 27 -6.37 12.09 6.77
CA SER A 27 -6.73 10.90 7.56
C SER A 27 -5.67 10.50 8.61
N HIS A 28 -4.62 11.30 8.74
CA HIS A 28 -3.53 11.07 9.68
C HIS A 28 -4.00 11.20 11.14
N HIS A 29 -3.86 10.12 11.93
CA HIS A 29 -4.25 10.04 13.34
C HIS A 29 -5.74 10.27 13.62
N THR A 30 -6.62 10.00 12.66
CA THR A 30 -8.06 10.26 12.81
C THR A 30 -8.78 9.28 13.75
N VAL A 31 -8.26 8.07 13.98
CA VAL A 31 -8.93 7.06 14.81
C VAL A 31 -8.51 7.19 16.29
N PRO A 32 -9.41 7.60 17.20
CA PRO A 32 -9.11 7.69 18.63
C PRO A 32 -9.11 6.29 19.28
N ILE A 33 -8.06 5.99 20.04
CA ILE A 33 -7.87 4.68 20.68
C ILE A 33 -8.16 4.82 22.18
N PRO A 34 -9.18 4.15 22.74
CA PRO A 34 -9.49 4.28 24.16
C PRO A 34 -8.38 3.64 25.01
N ARG A 35 -7.77 4.43 25.91
CA ARG A 35 -6.64 3.97 26.73
C ARG A 35 -6.99 2.79 27.66
N GLY A 36 -8.24 2.71 28.14
CA GLY A 36 -8.77 1.63 28.99
C GLY A 36 -9.56 0.53 28.28
N ALA A 37 -9.59 0.47 26.94
CA ALA A 37 -10.33 -0.56 26.23
C ALA A 37 -9.63 -1.93 26.26
N SER A 38 -10.44 -3.00 26.21
CA SER A 38 -10.03 -4.38 25.96
C SER A 38 -9.19 -4.50 24.68
N PHE A 39 -8.27 -5.48 24.65
CA PHE A 39 -7.44 -5.81 23.49
C PHE A 39 -8.25 -5.93 22.20
N TRP A 40 -9.38 -6.63 22.23
CA TRP A 40 -10.24 -6.84 21.05
C TRP A 40 -10.86 -5.54 20.54
N ARG A 41 -11.26 -4.64 21.44
CA ARG A 41 -11.82 -3.34 21.06
C ARG A 41 -10.75 -2.41 20.49
N LYS A 42 -9.50 -2.51 20.96
CA LYS A 42 -8.35 -1.83 20.35
C LYS A 42 -8.03 -2.42 18.97
N ALA A 43 -7.99 -3.75 18.84
CA ALA A 43 -7.73 -4.42 17.56
C ALA A 43 -8.76 -4.03 16.48
N LEU A 44 -10.05 -4.03 16.83
CA LEU A 44 -11.12 -3.61 15.90
C LEU A 44 -11.00 -2.15 15.46
N ALA A 45 -10.50 -1.25 16.32
CA ALA A 45 -10.30 0.15 15.94
C ALA A 45 -9.26 0.30 14.81
N PHE A 46 -8.30 -0.62 14.68
CA PHE A 46 -7.27 -0.59 13.63
C PHE A 46 -7.47 -1.61 12.51
N ALA A 47 -8.60 -2.33 12.51
CA ALA A 47 -8.85 -3.34 11.48
C ALA A 47 -8.98 -2.73 10.08
N GLY A 48 -9.49 -1.50 9.97
CA GLY A 48 -9.73 -0.80 8.70
C GLY A 48 -8.49 -0.71 7.80
N PRO A 49 -7.37 -0.10 8.24
CA PRO A 49 -6.15 -0.03 7.45
C PRO A 49 -5.61 -1.39 7.00
N GLY A 50 -5.64 -2.40 7.87
CA GLY A 50 -5.21 -3.76 7.50
C GLY A 50 -6.10 -4.39 6.43
N TYR A 51 -7.42 -4.17 6.53
CA TYR A 51 -8.38 -4.66 5.55
C TYR A 51 -8.21 -4.00 4.17
N MET A 52 -8.00 -2.67 4.13
CA MET A 52 -7.77 -1.95 2.87
C MET A 52 -6.56 -2.51 2.10
N VAL A 53 -5.48 -2.85 2.82
CA VAL A 53 -4.30 -3.48 2.20
C VAL A 53 -4.61 -4.91 1.75
N ALA A 54 -5.34 -5.69 2.56
CA ALA A 54 -5.65 -7.08 2.26
C ALA A 54 -6.53 -7.24 1.01
N VAL A 55 -7.48 -6.33 0.78
CA VAL A 55 -8.34 -6.36 -0.42
C VAL A 55 -7.51 -6.25 -1.71
N GLY A 56 -6.44 -5.47 -1.72
CA GLY A 56 -5.55 -5.36 -2.89
C GLY A 56 -4.78 -6.66 -3.24
N TYR A 57 -4.68 -7.62 -2.31
CA TYR A 57 -4.13 -8.96 -2.59
C TYR A 57 -5.19 -9.94 -3.12
N MET A 58 -6.45 -9.53 -3.17
CA MET A 58 -7.58 -10.34 -3.66
C MET A 58 -8.12 -9.79 -4.99
N ASP A 59 -7.26 -9.21 -5.81
CA ASP A 59 -7.59 -8.65 -7.11
C ASP A 59 -7.86 -9.73 -8.18
N PRO A 60 -8.64 -9.42 -9.23
CA PRO A 60 -8.93 -10.36 -10.31
C PRO A 60 -7.69 -10.85 -11.07
N GLY A 61 -6.60 -10.08 -11.08
CA GLY A 61 -5.36 -10.44 -11.76
C GLY A 61 -4.69 -11.67 -11.14
N ASN A 62 -4.66 -11.73 -9.81
CA ASN A 62 -4.14 -12.90 -9.08
C ASN A 62 -5.02 -14.14 -9.31
N TRP A 63 -6.35 -13.99 -9.33
CA TRP A 63 -7.28 -15.12 -9.51
C TRP A 63 -7.09 -15.83 -10.85
N ALA A 64 -6.86 -15.09 -11.93
CA ALA A 64 -6.65 -15.67 -13.25
C ALA A 64 -5.43 -16.62 -13.26
N THR A 65 -4.33 -16.21 -12.61
CA THR A 65 -3.10 -17.01 -12.51
C THR A 65 -3.30 -18.21 -11.58
N ASP A 66 -3.97 -18.03 -10.45
CA ASP A 66 -4.22 -19.12 -9.49
C ASP A 66 -5.15 -20.19 -10.06
N LEU A 67 -6.21 -19.79 -10.78
CA LEU A 67 -7.11 -20.72 -11.47
C LEU A 67 -6.40 -21.46 -12.61
N ALA A 68 -5.61 -20.74 -13.43
CA ALA A 68 -4.83 -21.36 -14.49
C ALA A 68 -3.78 -22.34 -13.91
N GLY A 69 -3.09 -21.95 -12.83
CA GLY A 69 -2.13 -22.78 -12.12
C GLY A 69 -2.77 -24.02 -11.50
N GLY A 70 -3.90 -23.86 -10.80
CA GLY A 70 -4.66 -24.96 -10.20
C GLY A 70 -5.21 -25.93 -11.25
N SER A 71 -5.70 -25.43 -12.39
CA SER A 71 -6.21 -26.29 -13.47
C SER A 71 -5.13 -27.17 -14.12
N ARG A 72 -3.87 -26.70 -14.14
CA ARG A 72 -2.74 -27.40 -14.78
C ARG A 72 -1.94 -28.26 -13.80
N PHE A 73 -1.74 -27.78 -12.57
CA PHE A 73 -0.85 -28.38 -11.57
C PHE A 73 -1.58 -28.90 -10.33
N GLY A 74 -2.92 -28.82 -10.29
CA GLY A 74 -3.71 -29.24 -9.14
C GLY A 74 -3.27 -28.50 -7.87
N TYR A 75 -3.03 -29.28 -6.80
CA TYR A 75 -2.68 -28.74 -5.48
C TYR A 75 -1.18 -28.48 -5.27
N THR A 76 -0.32 -28.79 -6.24
CA THR A 76 1.14 -28.70 -6.06
C THR A 76 1.63 -27.28 -5.77
N LEU A 77 0.93 -26.26 -6.27
CA LEU A 77 1.29 -24.84 -6.07
C LEU A 77 0.81 -24.25 -4.74
N LEU A 78 -0.01 -24.97 -3.95
CA LEU A 78 -0.53 -24.44 -2.68
C LEU A 78 0.57 -24.06 -1.69
N SER A 79 1.65 -24.85 -1.62
CA SER A 79 2.80 -24.56 -0.74
C SER A 79 3.51 -23.27 -1.15
N VAL A 80 3.61 -23.01 -2.45
CA VAL A 80 4.21 -21.79 -3.00
C VAL A 80 3.33 -20.57 -2.69
N VAL A 81 2.02 -20.69 -2.87
CA VAL A 81 1.04 -19.64 -2.52
C VAL A 81 1.12 -19.31 -1.02
N LEU A 82 1.19 -20.33 -0.16
CA LEU A 82 1.33 -20.13 1.29
C LEU A 82 2.60 -19.36 1.65
N ILE A 83 3.76 -19.75 1.09
CA ILE A 83 5.03 -19.07 1.34
C ILE A 83 5.00 -17.63 0.82
N SER A 84 4.41 -17.40 -0.36
CA SER A 84 4.22 -16.06 -0.92
C SER A 84 3.40 -15.16 0.01
N ASN A 85 2.30 -15.68 0.57
CA ASN A 85 1.45 -14.91 1.49
C ASN A 85 2.17 -14.61 2.82
N LEU A 86 2.95 -15.56 3.36
CA LEU A 86 3.78 -15.31 4.55
C LEU A 86 4.81 -14.20 4.30
N MET A 87 5.44 -14.19 3.11
CA MET A 87 6.35 -13.11 2.71
C MET A 87 5.63 -11.76 2.58
N ALA A 88 4.43 -11.73 2.02
CA ALA A 88 3.62 -10.52 1.95
C ALA A 88 3.31 -9.97 3.36
N ILE A 89 2.89 -10.82 4.30
CA ILE A 89 2.64 -10.43 5.70
C ILE A 89 3.91 -9.83 6.34
N LEU A 90 5.07 -10.46 6.13
CA LEU A 90 6.34 -9.96 6.65
C LEU A 90 6.66 -8.55 6.11
N LEU A 91 6.57 -8.35 4.79
CA LEU A 91 6.87 -7.07 4.15
C LEU A 91 5.89 -5.98 4.61
N GLN A 92 4.60 -6.28 4.71
CA GLN A 92 3.61 -5.32 5.20
C GLN A 92 3.77 -4.99 6.69
N ALA A 93 4.18 -5.95 7.51
CA ALA A 93 4.52 -5.68 8.91
C ALA A 93 5.72 -4.73 9.04
N LEU A 94 6.73 -4.87 8.16
CA LEU A 94 7.88 -3.96 8.14
C LEU A 94 7.51 -2.56 7.67
N ALA A 95 6.70 -2.43 6.60
CA ALA A 95 6.20 -1.15 6.11
C ALA A 95 5.34 -0.43 7.18
N LEU A 96 4.46 -1.17 7.86
CA LEU A 96 3.67 -0.65 8.97
C LEU A 96 4.57 -0.19 10.13
N LYS A 97 5.56 -0.99 10.51
CA LYS A 97 6.51 -0.64 11.58
C LYS A 97 7.29 0.63 11.25
N LEU A 98 7.69 0.82 10.00
CA LEU A 98 8.31 2.07 9.52
C LEU A 98 7.35 3.25 9.73
N GLY A 99 6.11 3.13 9.26
CA GLY A 99 5.09 4.17 9.39
C GLY A 99 4.82 4.57 10.84
N ILE A 100 4.64 3.58 11.73
CA ILE A 100 4.36 3.81 13.16
C ILE A 100 5.58 4.39 13.88
N ALA A 101 6.79 3.88 13.62
CA ALA A 101 7.98 4.30 14.36
C ALA A 101 8.52 5.67 13.91
N THR A 102 8.38 6.00 12.63
CA THR A 102 8.96 7.22 12.05
C THR A 102 7.92 8.31 11.79
N GLY A 103 6.63 7.96 11.73
CA GLY A 103 5.56 8.87 11.33
C GLY A 103 5.73 9.37 9.89
N ARG A 104 6.31 8.53 9.02
CA ARG A 104 6.55 8.78 7.59
C ARG A 104 6.12 7.57 6.78
N ASP A 105 5.54 7.80 5.62
CA ASP A 105 5.30 6.73 4.65
C ASP A 105 6.62 6.26 3.98
N LEU A 106 6.55 5.12 3.30
CA LEU A 106 7.71 4.53 2.63
C LEU A 106 8.27 5.44 1.53
N ALA A 107 7.43 6.20 0.82
CA ALA A 107 7.88 7.09 -0.24
C ALA A 107 8.68 8.28 0.32
N GLN A 108 8.24 8.86 1.44
CA GLN A 108 8.98 9.88 2.19
C GLN A 108 10.32 9.34 2.70
N ALA A 109 10.33 8.13 3.27
CA ALA A 109 11.56 7.50 3.73
C ALA A 109 12.55 7.22 2.57
N CYS A 110 12.05 6.73 1.43
CA CYS A 110 12.85 6.53 0.22
C CYS A 110 13.40 7.85 -0.35
N ARG A 111 12.61 8.92 -0.34
CA ARG A 111 13.04 10.25 -0.78
C ARG A 111 14.16 10.81 0.08
N ASP A 112 14.12 10.52 1.38
CA ASP A 112 15.14 10.96 2.33
C ASP A 112 16.42 10.14 2.27
N HIS A 113 16.32 8.85 1.95
CA HIS A 113 17.48 7.96 1.91
C HIS A 113 18.22 8.00 0.55
N TYR A 114 17.48 8.03 -0.55
CA TYR A 114 18.04 7.95 -1.91
C TYR A 114 18.33 9.32 -2.53
N SER A 115 19.09 9.31 -3.62
CA SER A 115 19.34 10.52 -4.42
C SER A 115 18.12 10.89 -5.26
N ARG A 116 17.97 12.17 -5.64
CA ARG A 116 16.81 12.67 -6.40
C ARG A 116 16.49 11.86 -7.67
N PRO A 117 17.47 11.43 -8.49
CA PRO A 117 17.18 10.61 -9.67
C PRO A 117 16.58 9.25 -9.31
N VAL A 118 17.10 8.59 -8.27
CA VAL A 118 16.59 7.28 -7.82
C VAL A 118 15.18 7.40 -7.28
N SER A 119 14.91 8.40 -6.44
CA SER A 119 13.56 8.63 -5.91
C SER A 119 12.56 8.95 -7.03
N PHE A 120 12.98 9.64 -8.09
CA PHE A 120 12.13 9.89 -9.26
C PHE A 120 11.82 8.60 -10.03
N VAL A 121 12.82 7.75 -10.26
CA VAL A 121 12.60 6.43 -10.90
C VAL A 121 11.67 5.57 -10.06
N LEU A 122 11.88 5.51 -8.74
CA LEU A 122 10.98 4.78 -7.83
C LEU A 122 9.55 5.29 -7.91
N TRP A 123 9.34 6.61 -7.99
CA TRP A 123 8.02 7.19 -8.17
C TRP A 123 7.38 6.74 -9.50
N VAL A 124 8.11 6.83 -10.62
CA VAL A 124 7.61 6.35 -11.93
C VAL A 124 7.23 4.88 -11.89
N LEU A 125 8.06 4.03 -11.25
CA LEU A 125 7.75 2.61 -11.12
C LEU A 125 6.49 2.36 -10.28
N CYS A 126 6.29 3.13 -9.20
CA CYS A 126 5.06 3.05 -8.41
C CYS A 126 3.82 3.48 -9.21
N GLU A 127 3.90 4.55 -10.00
CA GLU A 127 2.81 5.00 -10.88
C GLU A 127 2.45 3.95 -11.93
N ILE A 128 3.46 3.32 -12.55
CA ILE A 128 3.22 2.23 -13.50
C ILE A 128 2.59 1.02 -12.80
N ALA A 129 3.06 0.67 -11.60
CA ALA A 129 2.53 -0.46 -10.85
C ALA A 129 1.06 -0.26 -10.46
N ILE A 130 0.67 0.93 -9.98
CA ILE A 130 -0.72 1.19 -9.61
C ILE A 130 -1.63 1.25 -10.85
N ALA A 131 -1.15 1.81 -11.97
CA ALA A 131 -1.89 1.81 -13.24
C ALA A 131 -2.10 0.38 -13.78
N ALA A 132 -1.12 -0.51 -13.61
CA ALA A 132 -1.26 -1.91 -13.98
C ALA A 132 -2.28 -2.65 -13.08
N CYS A 133 -2.32 -2.33 -11.78
CA CYS A 133 -3.30 -2.87 -10.84
C CYS A 133 -4.73 -2.43 -11.22
N ASP A 134 -4.93 -1.14 -11.46
CA ASP A 134 -6.22 -0.58 -11.90
C ASP A 134 -6.71 -1.20 -13.21
N LEU A 135 -5.79 -1.39 -14.18
CA LEU A 135 -6.12 -2.08 -15.43
C LEU A 135 -6.63 -3.52 -15.19
N ALA A 136 -6.01 -4.27 -14.28
CA ALA A 136 -6.45 -5.62 -13.94
C ALA A 136 -7.83 -5.62 -13.27
N GLU A 137 -8.10 -4.66 -12.38
CA GLU A 137 -9.40 -4.48 -11.74
C GLU A 137 -10.51 -4.13 -12.73
N VAL A 138 -10.24 -3.19 -13.66
CA VAL A 138 -11.19 -2.80 -14.71
C VAL A 138 -11.51 -3.98 -15.62
N ILE A 139 -10.50 -4.71 -16.11
CA ILE A 139 -10.71 -5.88 -16.98
C ILE A 139 -11.51 -6.97 -16.23
N GLY A 140 -11.15 -7.24 -14.97
CA GLY A 140 -11.85 -8.23 -14.15
C GLY A 140 -13.31 -7.86 -13.93
N SER A 141 -13.60 -6.58 -13.67
CA SER A 141 -14.95 -6.06 -13.48
C SER A 141 -15.78 -6.12 -14.76
N ALA A 142 -15.21 -5.75 -15.90
CA ALA A 142 -15.86 -5.84 -17.20
C ALA A 142 -16.25 -7.28 -17.56
N ILE A 143 -15.34 -8.24 -17.30
CA ILE A 143 -15.63 -9.68 -17.48
C ILE A 143 -16.72 -10.14 -16.50
N ALA A 144 -16.67 -9.71 -15.24
CA ALA A 144 -17.69 -10.06 -14.26
C ALA A 144 -19.08 -9.55 -14.65
N LEU A 145 -19.19 -8.30 -15.15
CA LEU A 145 -20.43 -7.72 -15.65
C LEU A 145 -20.94 -8.44 -16.90
N ASN A 146 -20.03 -8.83 -17.80
CA ASN A 146 -20.39 -9.62 -18.98
C ASN A 146 -20.96 -10.98 -18.58
N LEU A 147 -20.37 -11.68 -17.62
CA LEU A 147 -20.84 -12.99 -17.16
C LEU A 147 -22.16 -12.90 -16.38
N LEU A 148 -22.34 -11.86 -15.55
CA LEU A 148 -23.51 -11.73 -14.69
C LEU A 148 -24.74 -11.18 -15.41
N PHE A 149 -24.55 -10.19 -16.30
CA PHE A 149 -25.63 -9.44 -16.93
C PHE A 149 -25.62 -9.52 -18.47
N GLY A 150 -24.63 -10.18 -19.08
CA GLY A 150 -24.51 -10.26 -20.54
C GLY A 150 -24.08 -8.93 -21.20
N ILE A 151 -23.63 -7.94 -20.43
CA ILE A 151 -23.23 -6.63 -20.95
C ILE A 151 -21.97 -6.78 -21.80
N PRO A 152 -21.91 -6.29 -23.06
CA PRO A 152 -20.72 -6.41 -23.89
C PRO A 152 -19.52 -5.70 -23.26
N LEU A 153 -18.33 -6.29 -23.36
CA LEU A 153 -17.08 -5.77 -22.75
C LEU A 153 -16.73 -4.32 -23.16
N LEU A 154 -17.21 -3.85 -24.31
CA LEU A 154 -17.01 -2.47 -24.77
C LEU A 154 -17.79 -1.42 -23.94
N TRP A 155 -18.82 -1.86 -23.22
CA TRP A 155 -19.72 -1.02 -22.41
C TRP A 155 -19.54 -1.25 -20.90
N GLY A 156 -18.78 -2.29 -20.53
CA GLY A 156 -18.54 -2.70 -19.15
C GLY A 156 -17.18 -2.26 -18.63
#